data_AF-L0PFR6-F1
#
_entry.id   AF-L0PFR6-F1
#
_cell.length_a   1.000
_cell.length_b   1.000
_cell.length_c   1.000
_cell.angle_alpha   90.00
_cell.angle_beta   90.00
_cell.angle_gamma   90.00
#
_symmetry.space_group_name_H-M   'P 1'
#
loop_
_entity.id
_entity.type
_entity.pdbx_description
1 polymer ?
#
loop_
_entity_poly.entity_id
_entity_poly.type
_entity_poly.pdbx_seq_one_letter_code
_entity_poly.pdbx_strand_id
1 'polypeptide(L)'
;MFPNIPIESIEYDLGRTGSVEATTETLLTHGQLPNPPPSFIPRISNLISARISSFDKKPTTSSHDDLIKRYDLYARIKAEEERSVQKQEETYQWYPEKEQREAQLRRKRETMILRARRSLKEKDKNEQKTCLLDEKNTMS
;
A
#
# COMPACT_ATOMS: atom_id res chain seq x y z
N MET A 1 22.97 10.35 -9.41
CA MET A 1 22.64 10.60 -7.98
C MET A 1 23.92 10.45 -7.18
N PHE A 2 24.01 11.08 -6.01
CA PHE A 2 25.24 11.20 -5.24
C PHE A 2 25.25 10.20 -4.07
N PRO A 3 25.78 8.97 -4.26
CA PRO A 3 25.69 7.90 -3.26
C PRO A 3 26.61 8.10 -2.06
N ASN A 4 27.65 8.92 -2.20
CA ASN A 4 28.69 9.10 -1.18
C ASN A 4 28.37 10.23 -0.20
N ILE A 5 27.22 10.89 -0.35
CA ILE A 5 26.87 12.06 0.45
C ILE A 5 25.88 11.63 1.53
N PRO A 6 26.12 12.00 2.80
CA PRO A 6 25.19 11.69 3.86
C PRO A 6 23.82 12.34 3.60
N ILE A 7 22.78 11.53 3.75
CA ILE A 7 21.38 11.94 3.53
C ILE A 7 21.02 13.14 4.42
N GLU A 8 21.59 13.19 5.64
CA GLU A 8 21.36 14.27 6.60
C GLU A 8 21.86 15.63 6.10
N SER A 9 23.00 15.66 5.40
CA SER A 9 23.52 16.91 4.80
C SER A 9 22.68 17.36 3.61
N ILE A 10 22.13 16.41 2.86
CA ILE A 10 21.20 16.69 1.77
C ILE A 10 19.90 17.29 2.34
N GLU A 11 19.33 16.68 3.38
CA GLU A 11 18.12 17.21 4.03
C GLU A 11 18.34 18.61 4.63
N TYR A 12 19.50 18.84 5.23
CA TYR A 12 19.85 20.12 5.82
C TYR A 12 19.97 21.22 4.76
N ASP A 13 20.72 20.97 3.68
CA ASP A 13 20.87 21.98 2.63
C ASP A 13 19.57 22.20 1.85
N LEU A 14 18.79 21.13 1.59
CA LEU A 14 17.44 21.26 1.02
C LEU A 14 16.50 22.08 1.92
N GLY A 15 16.62 21.96 3.24
CA GLY A 15 15.86 22.76 4.18
C GLY A 15 16.20 24.25 4.13
N ARG A 16 17.44 24.59 3.73
CA ARG A 16 17.94 25.96 3.63
C ARG A 16 17.67 26.58 2.26
N THR A 17 17.93 25.83 1.19
CA THR A 17 17.81 26.30 -0.20
C THR A 17 16.39 26.16 -0.74
N GLY A 18 15.63 25.16 -0.26
CA GLY A 18 14.27 24.88 -0.72
C GLY A 18 14.19 24.34 -2.16
N SER A 19 15.32 24.13 -2.84
CA SER A 19 15.38 23.68 -4.22
C SER A 19 16.42 22.57 -4.40
N VAL A 20 16.00 21.52 -5.11
CA VAL A 20 16.87 20.41 -5.48
C VAL A 20 17.97 20.90 -6.43
N GLU A 21 17.63 21.79 -7.36
CA GLU A 21 18.58 22.31 -8.35
C GLU A 21 19.74 23.06 -7.66
N ALA A 22 19.42 23.98 -6.74
CA ALA A 22 20.42 24.73 -5.97
C ALA A 22 21.33 23.81 -5.13
N THR A 23 20.75 22.75 -4.54
CA THR A 23 21.51 21.75 -3.77
C THR A 23 22.46 20.97 -4.69
N THR A 24 22.01 20.61 -5.90
CA THR A 24 22.84 19.93 -6.90
C THR A 24 23.94 20.82 -7.46
N GLU A 25 23.69 22.11 -7.68
CA GLU A 25 24.68 23.07 -8.16
C GLU A 25 25.77 23.31 -7.12
N THR A 26 25.38 23.55 -5.86
CA THR A 26 26.30 23.68 -4.72
C THR A 26 27.19 22.46 -4.63
N LEU A 27 26.61 21.28 -4.81
CA LEU A 27 27.32 20.03 -4.72
C LEU A 27 28.26 19.78 -5.91
N LEU A 28 27.87 20.16 -7.13
CA LEU A 28 28.74 20.05 -8.30
C LEU A 28 29.89 21.07 -8.25
N THR A 29 29.65 22.24 -7.65
CA THR A 29 30.63 23.34 -7.56
C THR A 29 31.63 23.11 -6.43
N HIS A 30 31.15 22.73 -5.24
CA HIS A 30 31.96 22.59 -4.04
C HIS A 30 32.34 21.13 -3.74
N GLY A 31 31.70 20.15 -4.39
CA GLY A 31 31.93 18.73 -4.16
C GLY A 31 31.39 18.21 -2.82
N GLN A 32 30.86 19.09 -1.96
CA GLN A 32 30.44 18.79 -0.59
C GLN A 32 29.24 19.66 -0.19
N LEU A 33 28.43 19.15 0.75
CA LEU A 33 27.31 19.89 1.37
C LEU A 33 27.66 20.27 2.81
N PRO A 34 27.05 21.34 3.36
CA PRO A 34 27.24 21.72 4.75
C PRO A 34 26.79 20.61 5.69
N ASN A 35 27.64 20.25 6.65
CA ASN A 35 27.31 19.26 7.67
C ASN A 35 26.25 19.83 8.64
N PRO A 36 25.12 19.14 8.87
CA PRO A 36 24.09 19.62 9.78
C PRO A 36 24.61 19.81 11.21
N PRO A 37 24.05 20.77 11.95
CA PRO A 37 24.30 20.87 13.38
C PRO A 37 23.75 19.63 14.11
N PRO A 38 24.31 19.26 15.28
CA PRO A 38 23.89 18.06 16.03
C PRO A 38 22.45 18.13 16.55
N SER A 39 21.84 19.31 16.58
CA SER A 39 20.43 19.51 16.91
C SER A 39 19.47 19.25 15.74
N PHE A 40 19.99 19.03 14.53
CA PHE A 40 19.16 18.77 13.36
C PHE A 40 18.60 17.36 13.40
N ILE A 41 17.28 17.25 13.42
CA ILE A 41 16.57 15.97 13.41
C ILE A 41 16.04 15.73 11.99
N PRO A 42 16.56 14.74 11.24
CA PRO A 42 16.14 14.48 9.88
C PRO A 42 14.68 14.03 9.83
N ARG A 43 13.91 14.57 8.88
CA ARG A 43 12.46 14.32 8.78
C ARG A 43 12.15 12.93 8.23
N ILE A 44 13.04 12.37 7.42
CA ILE A 44 12.81 11.07 6.79
C ILE A 44 12.79 9.94 7.83
N SER A 45 13.59 10.06 8.90
CA SER A 45 13.59 9.11 10.03
C SER A 45 12.21 9.00 10.70
N ASN A 46 11.54 10.14 10.90
CA ASN A 46 10.20 10.18 11.52
C ASN A 46 9.12 9.54 10.62
N LEU A 47 9.26 9.66 9.30
CA LEU A 47 8.25 9.17 8.36
C LEU A 47 8.29 7.64 8.19
N ILE A 48 9.45 7.00 8.33
CA ILE A 48 9.57 5.54 8.29
C ILE A 48 8.91 4.93 9.54
N SER A 49 9.16 5.51 10.73
CA SER A 49 8.56 5.04 11.99
C SER A 49 7.04 5.20 12.02
N ALA A 50 6.48 6.25 11.41
CA ALA A 50 5.04 6.46 11.32
C ALA A 50 4.33 5.49 10.34
N ARG A 51 5.03 5.02 9.29
CA ARG A 51 4.44 4.08 8.31
C ARG A 51 4.32 2.67 8.88
N ILE A 52 5.30 2.20 9.63
CA ILE A 52 5.31 0.83 10.18
C ILE A 52 4.18 0.67 11.23
N SER A 53 3.93 1.68 12.07
CA SER A 53 2.85 1.64 13.07
C SER A 53 1.43 1.74 12.49
N SER A 54 1.28 2.02 11.19
CA SER A 54 -0.01 2.09 10.52
C SER A 54 -0.48 0.75 9.92
N PHE A 55 0.40 -0.25 9.79
CA PHE A 55 0.06 -1.57 9.26
C PHE A 55 -0.52 -2.54 10.31
N ASP A 56 -0.23 -2.35 11.60
CA ASP A 56 -0.73 -3.23 12.69
C ASP A 56 -2.07 -2.82 13.30
N LYS A 57 -2.71 -1.77 12.78
CA LYS A 57 -4.03 -1.35 13.27
C LYS A 57 -5.09 -2.26 12.67
N LYS A 58 -5.46 -3.31 13.42
CA LYS A 58 -6.70 -4.07 13.20
C LYS A 58 -7.85 -3.05 13.10
N PRO A 59 -8.64 -3.03 12.00
CA PRO A 59 -9.68 -2.03 11.84
C PRO A 59 -10.70 -2.20 12.96
N THR A 60 -10.70 -1.27 13.91
CA THR A 60 -11.77 -1.10 14.88
C THR A 60 -13.01 -0.71 14.08
N THR A 61 -14.05 -1.54 14.13
CA THR A 61 -15.35 -1.41 13.46
C THR A 61 -15.76 0.04 13.18
N SER A 62 -15.28 0.60 12.07
CA SER A 62 -15.75 1.88 11.59
C SER A 62 -17.10 1.64 10.95
N SER A 63 -18.09 2.42 11.33
CA SER A 63 -19.41 2.55 10.67
C SER A 63 -19.25 3.08 9.24
N HIS A 64 -18.46 2.42 8.41
CA HIS A 64 -18.27 2.72 7.01
C HIS A 64 -19.06 1.73 6.18
N ASP A 65 -19.72 2.24 5.14
CA ASP A 65 -20.45 1.42 4.19
C ASP A 65 -19.57 0.31 3.61
N ASP A 66 -20.17 -0.88 3.43
CA ASP A 66 -19.50 -2.05 2.88
C ASP A 66 -18.77 -1.70 1.57
N LEU A 67 -17.53 -2.19 1.41
CA LEU A 67 -16.75 -1.96 0.20
C LEU A 67 -17.46 -2.46 -1.07
N ILE A 68 -18.31 -3.48 -0.95
CA ILE A 68 -19.14 -3.99 -2.04
C ILE A 68 -20.17 -2.94 -2.48
N LYS A 69 -20.78 -2.22 -1.54
CA LYS A 69 -21.74 -1.13 -1.82
C LYS A 69 -21.02 0.06 -2.41
N ARG A 70 -19.91 0.48 -1.80
CA ARG A 70 -19.16 1.66 -2.24
C ARG A 70 -18.66 1.57 -3.68
N TYR A 71 -18.36 0.36 -4.16
CA TYR A 71 -17.85 0.11 -5.51
C TYR A 71 -18.89 -0.55 -6.45
N ASP A 72 -20.16 -0.67 -6.03
CA ASP A 72 -21.24 -1.28 -6.81
C ASP A 72 -20.90 -2.67 -7.39
N LEU A 73 -20.30 -3.53 -6.56
CA LEU A 73 -19.72 -4.81 -7.02
C LEU A 73 -20.72 -5.97 -7.10
N TYR A 74 -22.00 -5.74 -6.81
CA TYR A 74 -23.03 -6.79 -6.75
C TYR A 74 -23.16 -7.60 -8.05
N ALA A 75 -23.18 -6.94 -9.20
CA ALA A 75 -23.28 -7.61 -10.49
C ALA A 75 -22.06 -8.50 -10.78
N ARG A 76 -20.85 -8.05 -10.38
CA ARG A 76 -19.62 -8.82 -10.55
C ARG A 76 -19.55 -10.02 -9.62
N ILE A 77 -20.04 -9.89 -8.38
CA ILE A 77 -20.14 -11.01 -7.44
C ILE A 77 -21.04 -12.10 -8.00
N LYS A 78 -22.22 -11.74 -8.51
CA LYS A 78 -23.14 -12.71 -9.14
C LYS A 78 -22.47 -13.44 -10.32
N ALA A 79 -21.78 -12.69 -11.19
CA ALA A 79 -21.05 -13.27 -12.32
C ALA A 79 -19.88 -14.19 -11.89
N GLU A 80 -19.21 -13.90 -10.77
CA GLU A 80 -18.13 -14.72 -10.23
C GLU A 80 -18.63 -15.98 -9.51
N GLU A 81 -19.85 -15.99 -8.99
CA GLU A 81 -20.48 -17.21 -8.48
C GLU A 81 -20.86 -18.20 -9.59
N GLU A 82 -21.17 -17.68 -10.79
CA GLU A 82 -21.54 -18.46 -11.97
C GLU A 82 -20.33 -18.90 -12.81
N ARG A 83 -19.16 -18.26 -12.66
CA ARG A 83 -17.95 -18.53 -13.46
C ARG A 83 -16.76 -18.85 -12.57
N SER A 84 -16.09 -19.98 -12.79
CA SER A 84 -14.78 -20.29 -12.20
C SER A 84 -13.71 -19.36 -12.79
N VAL A 85 -13.55 -18.17 -12.18
CA VAL A 85 -12.77 -17.07 -12.75
C VAL A 85 -11.32 -17.47 -12.99
N GLN A 86 -10.96 -17.51 -14.28
CA GLN A 86 -9.57 -17.52 -14.75
C GLN A 86 -8.86 -16.29 -14.22
N LYS A 87 -7.71 -16.51 -13.57
CA LYS A 87 -6.84 -15.48 -13.02
C LYS A 87 -6.29 -14.62 -14.16
N GLN A 88 -6.99 -13.55 -14.52
CA GLN A 88 -6.43 -12.56 -15.42
C GLN A 88 -5.44 -11.71 -14.62
N GLU A 89 -4.16 -12.00 -14.81
CA GLU A 89 -3.08 -11.18 -14.28
C GLU A 89 -3.00 -9.92 -15.14
N GLU A 90 -3.63 -8.84 -14.68
CA GLU A 90 -3.53 -7.54 -15.32
C GLU A 90 -2.10 -7.00 -15.14
N THR A 91 -1.33 -6.94 -16.23
CA THR A 91 -0.01 -6.33 -16.24
C THR A 91 -0.14 -4.84 -15.94
N TYR A 92 0.65 -4.34 -14.98
CA TYR A 92 0.60 -2.92 -14.64
C TYR A 92 1.21 -2.07 -15.77
N GLN A 93 0.39 -1.19 -16.34
CA GLN A 93 0.83 -0.19 -17.31
C GLN A 93 0.56 1.21 -16.76
N TRP A 94 1.54 2.11 -16.81
CA TRP A 94 1.36 3.51 -16.45
C TRP A 94 0.72 4.27 -17.60
N TYR A 95 -0.39 4.97 -17.34
CA TYR A 95 -1.07 5.80 -18.33
C TYR A 95 -0.75 7.29 -18.09
N PRO A 96 -0.51 8.08 -19.15
CA PRO A 96 -0.23 9.52 -19.01
C PRO A 96 -1.47 10.30 -18.56
N GLU A 97 -2.64 9.92 -19.07
CA GLU A 97 -3.90 10.59 -18.81
C GLU A 97 -4.43 10.32 -17.39
N LYS A 98 -5.02 11.36 -16.77
CA LYS A 98 -5.57 11.28 -15.41
C LYS A 98 -6.73 10.29 -15.34
N GLU A 99 -7.67 10.37 -16.28
CA GLU A 99 -8.87 9.54 -16.30
C GLU A 99 -8.53 8.05 -16.42
N GLN A 100 -7.58 7.72 -17.29
CA GLN A 100 -7.10 6.34 -17.45
C GLN A 100 -6.46 5.79 -16.17
N ARG A 101 -5.67 6.62 -15.47
CA ARG A 101 -5.08 6.24 -14.17
C ARG A 101 -6.14 6.02 -13.10
N GLU A 102 -7.14 6.89 -13.03
CA GLU A 102 -8.26 6.76 -12.08
C GLU A 102 -9.07 5.50 -12.37
N ALA A 103 -9.38 5.22 -13.64
CA ALA A 103 -10.05 4.00 -14.07
C ALA A 103 -9.25 2.74 -13.73
N GLN A 104 -7.94 2.75 -13.96
CA GLN A 104 -7.05 1.64 -13.62
C GLN A 104 -6.98 1.41 -12.11
N LEU A 105 -6.84 2.47 -11.32
CA LEU A 105 -6.84 2.37 -9.85
C LEU A 105 -8.18 1.84 -9.33
N ARG A 106 -9.30 2.28 -9.92
CA ARG A 106 -10.62 1.77 -9.59
C ARG A 106 -10.71 0.27 -9.88
N ARG A 107 -10.36 -0.18 -11.09
CA ARG A 107 -10.32 -1.62 -11.45
C ARG A 107 -9.47 -2.44 -10.48
N LYS A 108 -8.26 -1.98 -10.15
CA LYS A 108 -7.37 -2.64 -9.18
C LYS A 108 -7.97 -2.78 -7.78
N ARG A 109 -8.70 -1.77 -7.30
CA ARG A 109 -9.39 -1.84 -6.01
C ARG A 109 -10.53 -2.85 -6.07
N GLU A 110 -11.32 -2.81 -7.13
CA GLU A 110 -12.42 -3.75 -7.35
C GLU A 110 -11.92 -5.20 -7.40
N THR A 111 -10.84 -5.50 -8.13
CA THR A 111 -10.24 -6.84 -8.19
C THR A 111 -9.65 -7.27 -6.85
N MET A 112 -8.99 -6.37 -6.13
CA MET A 112 -8.50 -6.64 -4.77
C MET A 112 -9.63 -6.99 -3.81
N ILE A 113 -10.75 -6.24 -3.83
CA ILE A 113 -11.91 -6.48 -2.98
C ILE A 113 -12.50 -7.87 -3.27
N LEU A 114 -12.68 -8.22 -4.54
CA LEU A 114 -13.19 -9.54 -4.93
C LEU A 114 -12.26 -10.67 -4.49
N ARG A 115 -10.95 -10.53 -4.71
CA ARG A 115 -9.95 -11.51 -4.27
C ARG A 115 -9.94 -11.68 -2.75
N ALA A 116 -10.00 -10.57 -2.00
CA ALA A 116 -10.05 -10.61 -0.55
C ALA A 116 -11.31 -11.33 -0.05
N ARG A 117 -12.46 -11.03 -0.65
CA ARG A 117 -13.73 -11.72 -0.37
C ARG A 117 -13.64 -13.23 -0.61
N ARG A 118 -13.07 -13.64 -1.75
CA ARG A 118 -12.86 -15.07 -2.07
C ARG A 118 -11.97 -15.74 -1.03
N SER A 119 -10.85 -15.12 -0.69
CA SER A 119 -9.93 -15.65 0.32
C SER A 119 -10.59 -15.78 1.69
N LEU A 120 -11.42 -14.83 2.09
CA LEU A 120 -12.17 -14.90 3.34
C LEU A 120 -13.19 -16.05 3.32
N LYS A 121 -13.98 -16.16 2.25
CA LYS A 121 -14.97 -17.25 2.08
C LYS A 121 -14.33 -18.64 2.12
N GLU A 122 -13.13 -18.79 1.55
CA GLU A 122 -12.35 -20.03 1.59
C GLU A 122 -11.86 -20.35 3.01
N LYS A 123 -11.44 -19.34 3.78
CA LYS A 123 -11.05 -19.50 5.19
C LYS A 123 -12.23 -19.91 6.05
N ASP A 124 -13.37 -19.21 5.95
CA ASP A 124 -14.58 -19.54 6.71
C ASP A 124 -15.03 -20.99 6.45
N LYS A 125 -14.98 -21.43 5.19
CA LYS A 125 -15.30 -22.82 4.81
C LYS A 125 -14.31 -23.83 5.42
N ASN A 126 -13.03 -23.49 5.48
CA ASN A 126 -12.02 -24.37 6.06
C ASN A 126 -12.14 -24.44 7.58
N GLU A 127 -12.39 -23.31 8.25
CA GLU A 127 -12.63 -23.25 9.70
C GLU A 127 -13.87 -24.07 10.09
N GLN A 128 -14.96 -23.96 9.34
CA GLN A 128 -16.14 -24.81 9.54
C GLN A 128 -15.81 -26.30 9.39
N LYS A 129 -14.99 -26.67 8.40
CA LYS A 129 -14.57 -28.06 8.21
C LYS A 129 -13.69 -28.55 9.35
N THR A 130 -12.76 -27.74 9.84
CA THR A 130 -11.87 -28.14 10.95
C THR A 130 -12.66 -28.35 12.23
N CYS A 131 -13.57 -27.44 12.58
CA CYS A 131 -14.44 -27.61 13.76
C CYS A 131 -15.28 -28.90 13.68
N LEU A 132 -15.82 -29.23 12.50
CA LEU A 132 -16.59 -30.46 12.29
C LEU A 132 -15.76 -31.75 12.39
N LEU A 133 -14.46 -31.69 12.11
CA LEU A 133 -13.57 -32.85 12.25
C LEU A 133 -13.20 -33.09 13.71
N ASP A 134 -12.97 -32.02 14.48
CA ASP A 134 -12.66 -32.09 15.91
C ASP A 134 -13.84 -32.65 16.72
N GLU A 135 -15.08 -32.26 16.39
CA GLU A 135 -16.29 -32.81 17.02
C GLU A 135 -16.44 -34.33 16.81
N LYS A 136 -16.12 -34.83 15.61
CA LYS A 136 -16.22 -36.27 15.30
C LYS A 136 -15.15 -37.10 15.98
N ASN A 137 -13.96 -36.53 16.19
CA ASN A 137 -12.85 -37.21 16.86
C ASN A 137 -13.01 -37.26 18.39
N THR A 138 -13.87 -36.41 18.97
CA THR A 138 -14.13 -36.38 20.43
C THR A 138 -15.27 -37.34 20.84
N MET A 139 -16.00 -37.90 19.88
CA MET A 139 -17.17 -38.77 20.10
C MET A 139 -16.94 -40.26 19.74
N SER A 140 -15.69 -40.67 19.50
CA SER A 140 -15.25 -42.08 19.41
C SER A 140 -14.28 -42.41 20.53
#